data_AF-A0A150N066-F1
#
_entry.id   AF-A0A150N066-F1
#
_cell.length_a   1.000
_cell.length_b   1.000
_cell.length_c   1.000
_cell.angle_alpha   90.00
_cell.angle_beta   90.00
_cell.angle_gamma   90.00
#
_symmetry.space_group_name_H-M   'P 1'
#
loop_
_entity.id
_entity.type
_entity.pdbx_description
1 polymer ?
#
loop_
_entity_poly.entity_id
_entity_poly.type
_entity_poly.pdbx_seq_one_letter_code
_entity_poly.pdbx_strand_id
1 'polypeptide(L)' 'MAEKIMKTKGVAFNLADPYQKKMFEYASSFPNFSAYVKRLIQRDMEGGQSIISSMPVQNEITINEDIARGFI' A
#
# COMPACT_ATOMS: atom_id res chain seq x y z
N MET A 1 24.26 15.53 -5.82
CA MET A 1 23.01 14.99 -5.24
C MET A 1 22.05 14.75 -6.40
N ALA A 2 21.32 13.63 -6.44
CA ALA A 2 20.35 13.38 -7.51
C ALA A 2 19.02 14.07 -7.20
N GLU A 3 18.44 14.76 -8.20
CA GLU A 3 17.16 15.45 -8.05
C GLU A 3 15.99 14.46 -8.09
N LYS A 4 15.07 14.56 -7.13
CA LYS A 4 13.88 13.70 -7.05
C LYS A 4 12.73 14.28 -7.89
N ILE A 5 12.73 14.01 -9.19
CA ILE A 5 11.67 14.43 -10.10
C ILE A 5 10.35 13.72 -9.75
N MET A 6 9.38 14.45 -9.20
CA MET A 6 8.04 13.94 -8.89
C MET A 6 7.00 14.51 -9.87
N LYS A 7 6.11 13.65 -10.39
CA LYS A 7 4.98 14.06 -11.24
C LYS A 7 3.66 13.49 -10.67
N THR A 8 2.60 14.28 -10.76
CA THR A 8 1.27 13.94 -10.22
C THR A 8 0.28 13.66 -11.34
N LYS A 9 -0.68 12.77 -11.09
CA LYS A 9 -1.86 12.52 -11.93
C LYS A 9 -3.10 12.56 -11.04
N GLY A 10 -4.11 13.32 -11.44
CA GLY A 10 -5.40 13.38 -10.75
C GLY A 10 -6.39 12.36 -11.31
N VAL A 11 -7.38 11.96 -10.50
CA VAL A 11 -8.50 11.10 -10.88
C VAL A 11 -9.78 11.78 -10.40
N ALA A 12 -10.78 11.85 -11.27
CA ALA A 12 -12.10 12.40 -10.95
C ALA A 12 -13.14 11.28 -10.84
N PHE A 13 -14.12 11.45 -9.94
CA PHE A 13 -15.23 10.53 -9.75
C PHE A 13 -16.55 11.25 -10.00
N ASN A 14 -17.41 10.69 -10.85
CA ASN A 14 -18.76 11.19 -11.04
C ASN A 14 -19.67 10.71 -9.88
N LEU A 15 -19.99 11.59 -8.93
CA LEU A 15 -20.82 11.24 -7.77
C LEU A 15 -22.31 11.04 -8.11
N ALA A 16 -22.75 11.39 -9.33
CA ALA A 16 -24.09 11.05 -9.83
C ALA A 16 -24.19 9.58 -10.29
N ASP A 17 -23.07 8.93 -10.59
CA ASP A 17 -23.00 7.49 -10.84
C ASP A 17 -22.83 6.73 -9.50
N PRO A 18 -23.80 5.87 -9.11
CA PRO A 18 -23.72 5.11 -7.85
C PRO A 18 -22.48 4.21 -7.73
N TYR A 19 -21.90 3.75 -8.85
CA TYR A 19 -20.68 2.93 -8.83
C TYR A 19 -19.44 3.79 -8.52
N GLN A 20 -19.26 4.89 -9.24
CA GLN A 20 -18.15 5.82 -8.98
C GLN A 20 -18.25 6.49 -7.60
N LYS A 21 -19.46 6.76 -7.11
CA LYS A 21 -19.67 7.21 -5.72
C LYS A 21 -19.13 6.20 -4.70
N LYS A 22 -19.47 4.91 -4.84
CA LYS A 22 -18.94 3.84 -3.96
C LYS A 22 -17.43 3.69 -4.08
N MET A 23 -16.86 3.82 -5.28
CA MET A 23 -15.41 3.78 -5.48
C MET A 23 -14.70 4.94 -4.78
N PHE A 24 -15.26 6.15 -4.84
CA PHE A 24 -14.76 7.32 -4.11
C PHE A 24 -14.83 7.10 -2.60
N GLU A 25 -15.99 6.73 -2.06
CA GLU A 25 -16.19 6.47 -0.63
C GLU A 25 -15.21 5.41 -0.09
N TYR A 26 -15.03 4.31 -0.83
CA TYR A 26 -14.08 3.26 -0.47
C TYR A 26 -12.62 3.74 -0.55
N ALA A 27 -12.23 4.44 -1.63
CA ALA A 27 -10.87 4.95 -1.78
C ALA A 27 -10.52 6.04 -0.75
N SER A 28 -11.51 6.81 -0.29
CA SER A 28 -11.40 7.81 0.78
C SER A 28 -11.25 7.20 2.18
N SER A 29 -11.56 5.92 2.38
CA SER A 29 -11.34 5.25 3.67
C SER A 29 -9.86 4.96 3.98
N PHE A 30 -8.97 5.11 2.98
CA PHE A 30 -7.53 4.89 3.13
C PHE A 30 -6.79 6.19 3.47
N PRO A 31 -5.88 6.21 4.48
CA PRO A 31 -5.13 7.43 4.87
C PRO A 31 -4.29 8.08 3.77
N ASN A 32 -3.97 7.34 2.69
CA ASN A 32 -3.20 7.87 1.56
C ASN A 32 -3.74 7.29 0.24
N PHE A 33 -4.66 8.02 -0.38
CA PHE A 33 -5.25 7.70 -1.69
C PHE A 33 -4.18 7.39 -2.76
N SER A 34 -3.13 8.23 -2.85
CA SER A 34 -2.05 8.06 -3.82
C SER A 34 -1.24 6.76 -3.60
N ALA A 35 -1.13 6.28 -2.36
CA ALA A 35 -0.49 4.99 -2.07
C ALA A 35 -1.41 3.81 -2.40
N TYR A 36 -2.71 3.94 -2.11
CA TYR A 36 -3.72 2.94 -2.49
C TYR A 36 -3.80 2.75 -4.02
N VAL A 37 -3.93 3.83 -4.79
CA VAL A 37 -3.98 3.78 -6.26
C VAL A 37 -2.69 3.18 -6.86
N LYS A 38 -1.52 3.51 -6.31
CA LYS A 38 -0.25 2.88 -6.74
C LYS A 38 -0.23 1.36 -6.54
N ARG A 39 -0.81 0.85 -5.43
CA ARG A 39 -0.92 -0.60 -5.19
C ARG A 39 -1.87 -1.29 -6.16
N LEU A 40 -2.96 -0.62 -6.55
CA LEU A 40 -3.85 -1.14 -7.60
C LEU A 40 -3.12 -1.25 -8.95
N ILE A 41 -2.42 -0.17 -9.35
CA ILE A 41 -1.63 -0.15 -10.59
C ILE A 41 -0.51 -1.21 -10.54
N GLN A 42 0.18 -1.35 -9.40
CA GLN A 42 1.20 -2.38 -9.23
C GLN A 42 0.62 -3.79 -9.40
N ARG A 43 -0.51 -4.09 -8.74
CA ARG A 43 -1.18 -5.40 -8.86
C ARG A 43 -1.66 -5.69 -10.30
N ASP A 44 -2.10 -4.67 -11.01
CA ASP A 44 -2.47 -4.75 -12.43
C ASP A 44 -1.25 -5.04 -13.32
N MET A 45 -0.13 -4.33 -13.10
CA MET A 45 1.15 -4.58 -13.77
C MET A 45 1.73 -5.98 -13.48
N GLU A 46 1.48 -6.52 -12.28
CA GLU A 46 1.84 -7.89 -11.87
C GLU A 46 0.89 -8.96 -12.47
N GLY A 47 -0.01 -8.57 -13.38
CA GLY A 47 -0.92 -9.48 -14.08
C GLY A 47 -2.08 -9.98 -13.23
N GLY A 48 -2.39 -9.30 -12.12
CA GLY A 48 -3.51 -9.62 -11.23
C GLY A 48 -3.37 -10.92 -10.43
N GLN A 49 -2.31 -11.71 -10.67
CA GLN A 49 -2.06 -12.97 -9.97
C GLN A 49 -1.88 -12.68 -8.47
N SER A 50 -2.81 -13.17 -7.66
CA SER A 50 -2.57 -13.27 -6.23
C SER A 50 -1.35 -14.16 -6.04
N ILE A 51 -0.30 -13.63 -5.40
CA ILE A 51 0.76 -14.47 -4.82
C ILE A 51 0.09 -15.32 -3.73
N ILE A 52 -0.45 -16.48 -4.14
CA ILE A 52 -0.72 -17.58 -3.24
C ILE A 52 0.66 -18.03 -2.79
N SER A 53 1.15 -17.41 -1.71
CA SER A 53 2.44 -17.74 -1.15
C SER A 53 2.33 -19.17 -0.62
N SER A 54 2.85 -20.12 -1.39
CA SER A 54 3.27 -21.42 -0.90
C SER A 54 4.42 -21.18 0.07
N MET A 55 4.09 -20.80 1.30
CA MET A 55 5.07 -20.46 2.33
C MET A 55 5.99 -21.65 2.60
N PRO A 56 7.32 -21.53 2.45
CA PRO A 56 8.23 -22.35 3.23
C PRO A 56 8.08 -21.97 4.71
N VAL A 57 8.05 -22.97 5.58
CA VAL A 57 7.77 -22.83 7.01
C VAL A 57 9.02 -22.35 7.76
N GLN A 58 8.85 -21.28 8.55
CA GLN A 58 9.63 -20.81 9.70
C GLN A 58 11.17 -20.94 9.68
N ASN A 59 11.84 -19.77 9.63
CA ASN A 59 12.61 -19.22 10.76
C ASN A 59 12.92 -17.73 10.44
N GLU A 60 13.32 -16.85 11.36
CA GLU A 60 13.57 -16.96 12.82
C GLU A 60 13.22 -15.62 13.51
N ILE A 61 13.24 -15.54 14.85
CA ILE A 61 13.17 -14.26 15.59
C ILE A 61 14.49 -14.02 16.33
N THR A 62 15.36 -13.18 15.78
CA THR A 62 16.48 -12.62 16.55
C THR A 62 15.92 -11.59 17.54
N ILE A 63 15.82 -11.98 18.81
CA ILE A 63 15.56 -11.05 19.90
C ILE A 63 16.84 -10.22 20.08
N ASN A 64 16.82 -8.95 19.66
CA ASN A 64 17.93 -8.04 19.90
C ASN A 64 18.03 -7.75 21.40
N GLU A 65 19.14 -8.15 22.02
CA GLU A 65 19.35 -8.21 23.47
C GLU A 65 19.64 -6.84 24.13
N ASP A 66 19.26 -5.73 23.47
CA ASP A 66 19.71 -4.37 23.77
C ASP A 66 18.67 -3.45 24.46
N ILE A 67 17.43 -3.91 24.69
CA ILE A 67 16.38 -3.08 25.34
C ILE A 67 16.36 -3.26 26.87
N ALA A 68 17.25 -4.09 27.44
CA ALA A 68 17.23 -4.48 28.86
C ALA A 68 18.28 -3.77 29.77
N ARG A 69 18.85 -2.62 29.36
CA ARG A 69 19.82 -1.85 30.18
C ARG A 69 19.56 -0.34 30.26
N GLY A 70 18.29 0.07 30.16
CA GLY A 70 17.87 1.48 30.19
C GLY A 70 17.13 1.94 31.46
N PHE A 71 17.05 1.12 32.52
CA PHE A 71 16.34 1.44 33.76
C PHE A 71 17.14 1.03 35.01
N ILE A 72 18.18 1.81 35.34
CA ILE A 72 18.68 2.07 36.70
C ILE A 72 19.10 3.54 36.73
#